data_AF-A0A381SE65-F1
#
_entry.id   AF-A0A381SE65-F1
#
_cell.length_a   1.000
_cell.length_b   1.000
_cell.length_c   1.000
_cell.angle_alpha   90.00
_cell.angle_beta   90.00
_cell.angle_gamma   90.00
#
_symmetry.space_group_name_H-M   'P 1'
#
loop_
_entity.id
_entity.type
_entity.pdbx_description
1 polymer ?
#
loop_
_entity_poly.entity_id
_entity_poly.type
_entity_poly.pdbx_seq_one_letter_code
_entity_poly.pdbx_strand_id
1 'polypeptide(L)'
;VLLMWLTPNSADAWNILENKRYNYSLIKDIFPLLSVVEPINITKFLWGNESVYNAEDFMVLGGQTNELSITFEKSNENENLINKAIFKDETNRQEVAILLKSRVHSDDFIDLDKVWKLMLI
;
A
#
# COMPACT_ATOMS: atom_id res chain seq x y z
N VAL A 1 11.04 6.21 -11.94
CA VAL A 1 9.68 6.61 -11.51
C VAL A 1 8.80 5.39 -11.64
N LEU A 2 8.14 4.98 -10.55
CA LEU A 2 7.24 3.85 -10.53
C LEU A 2 5.81 4.37 -10.44
N LEU A 3 4.95 3.94 -11.35
CA LEU A 3 3.51 4.10 -11.19
C LEU A 3 2.94 2.79 -10.66
N MET A 4 2.13 2.86 -9.61
CA MET A 4 1.46 1.70 -9.04
C MET A 4 -0.05 1.88 -9.13
N TRP A 5 -0.72 0.83 -9.61
CA TRP A 5 -2.15 0.67 -9.69
C TRP A 5 -2.57 -0.31 -8.59
N LEU A 6 -3.20 0.20 -7.54
CA LEU A 6 -3.70 -0.60 -6.41
C LEU A 6 -5.23 -0.66 -6.47
N THR A 7 -5.76 -1.88 -6.56
CA THR A 7 -7.18 -2.18 -6.39
C THR A 7 -7.38 -2.97 -5.10
N PRO A 8 -8.61 -3.19 -4.63
CA PRO A 8 -8.87 -4.09 -3.50
C PRO A 8 -8.23 -5.47 -3.63
N ASN A 9 -8.12 -5.99 -4.85
CA ASN A 9 -7.76 -7.38 -5.11
C ASN A 9 -6.43 -7.55 -5.86
N SER A 10 -5.82 -6.47 -6.34
CA SER A 10 -4.60 -6.53 -7.15
C SER A 10 -3.70 -5.33 -6.89
N ALA A 11 -2.40 -5.54 -7.11
CA ALA A 11 -1.47 -4.45 -7.34
C ALA A 11 -0.73 -4.72 -8.64
N ASP A 12 -0.68 -3.72 -9.51
CA ASP A 12 0.12 -3.72 -10.73
C ASP A 12 1.04 -2.49 -10.70
N ALA A 13 2.23 -2.58 -11.28
CA ALA A 13 3.15 -1.47 -11.29
C ALA A 13 3.95 -1.39 -12.59
N TRP A 14 4.36 -0.18 -12.93
CA TRP A 14 5.14 0.11 -14.10
C TRP A 14 6.31 1.02 -13.75
N ASN A 15 7.53 0.53 -13.94
CA ASN A 15 8.70 1.39 -13.96
C ASN A 15 8.76 2.06 -15.32
N ILE A 16 8.35 3.33 -15.35
CA ILE A 16 8.23 4.13 -16.57
C ILE A 16 9.61 4.33 -17.22
N LEU A 17 10.68 4.43 -16.40
CA LEU A 17 12.03 4.71 -16.91
C LEU A 17 12.64 3.52 -17.66
N GLU A 18 12.35 2.31 -17.17
CA GLU A 18 12.86 1.06 -17.76
C GLU A 18 11.83 0.40 -18.69
N ASN A 19 10.65 1.02 -18.84
CA ASN A 19 9.48 0.43 -19.46
C ASN A 19 9.17 -0.99 -18.97
N LYS A 20 9.40 -1.26 -17.68
CA LYS A 20 9.28 -2.60 -17.10
C LYS A 20 8.02 -2.70 -16.25
N ARG A 21 7.17 -3.67 -16.56
CA ARG A 21 5.90 -3.93 -15.86
C ARG A 21 6.07 -5.04 -14.83
N TYR A 22 5.36 -4.90 -13.73
CA TYR A 22 5.35 -5.81 -12.61
C TYR A 22 3.90 -6.16 -12.31
N ASN A 23 3.59 -7.45 -12.32
CA ASN A 23 2.34 -7.97 -11.80
C ASN A 23 2.45 -8.15 -10.28
N TYR A 24 1.33 -8.44 -9.62
CA TYR A 24 1.29 -8.57 -8.16
C TYR A 24 2.37 -9.48 -7.57
N SER A 25 2.68 -10.63 -8.20
CA SER A 25 3.72 -11.54 -7.71
C SER A 25 5.11 -10.89 -7.73
N LEU A 26 5.44 -10.14 -8.78
CA LEU A 26 6.74 -9.48 -8.94
C LEU A 26 6.85 -8.22 -8.08
N ILE A 27 5.73 -7.54 -7.80
CA ILE A 27 5.75 -6.34 -6.95
C ILE A 27 6.02 -6.75 -5.49
N LYS A 28 5.61 -7.93 -5.03
CA LYS A 28 5.93 -8.41 -3.68
C LYS A 28 7.44 -8.45 -3.40
N ASP A 29 8.25 -8.73 -4.43
CA ASP A 29 9.71 -8.72 -4.29
C ASP A 29 10.30 -7.31 -4.15
N ILE A 30 9.58 -6.29 -4.64
CA ILE A 30 10.00 -4.87 -4.65
C ILE A 30 9.40 -4.11 -3.47
N PHE A 31 8.17 -4.46 -3.11
CA PHE A 31 7.41 -3.95 -1.97
C PHE A 31 7.03 -5.16 -1.10
N PRO A 32 7.95 -5.64 -0.24
CA PRO A 32 7.71 -6.74 0.69
C PRO A 32 6.47 -6.54 1.55
N LEU A 33 6.05 -5.28 1.75
CA LEU A 33 4.78 -4.97 2.37
C LEU A 33 3.58 -5.71 1.76
N LEU A 34 3.53 -5.87 0.43
CA LEU A 34 2.44 -6.58 -0.25
C LEU A 34 2.47 -8.09 -0.04
N SER A 35 3.53 -8.66 0.55
CA SER A 35 3.51 -10.06 0.98
C SER A 35 2.74 -10.24 2.28
N VAL A 36 2.64 -9.22 3.12
CA VAL A 36 2.07 -9.30 4.47
C VAL A 36 0.75 -8.54 4.64
N VAL A 37 0.50 -7.53 3.79
CA VAL A 37 -0.74 -6.75 3.80
C VAL A 37 -1.45 -6.89 2.46
N GLU A 38 -2.73 -7.26 2.54
CA GLU A 38 -3.57 -7.33 1.34
C GLU A 38 -3.78 -5.94 0.73
N PRO A 39 -3.91 -5.83 -0.61
CA PRO A 39 -4.08 -4.55 -1.29
C PRO A 39 -5.23 -3.71 -0.74
N ILE A 40 -6.38 -4.34 -0.41
CA ILE A 40 -7.52 -3.66 0.21
C ILE A 40 -7.13 -2.91 1.49
N ASN A 41 -6.27 -3.45 2.34
CA ASN A 41 -5.93 -2.82 3.62
C ASN A 41 -4.92 -1.68 3.45
N ILE A 42 -4.07 -1.75 2.42
CA ILE A 42 -3.26 -0.60 1.99
C ILE A 42 -4.16 0.51 1.44
N THR A 43 -5.16 0.18 0.62
CA THR A 43 -6.09 1.21 0.11
C THR A 43 -6.85 1.90 1.23
N LYS A 44 -7.33 1.17 2.25
CA LYS A 44 -7.95 1.76 3.46
C LYS A 44 -7.03 2.80 4.13
N PHE A 45 -5.73 2.50 4.23
CA PHE A 45 -4.73 3.42 4.80
C PHE A 45 -4.54 4.67 3.94
N LEU A 46 -4.40 4.49 2.62
CA LEU A 46 -4.25 5.62 1.69
C LEU A 46 -5.47 6.56 1.73
N TRP A 47 -6.67 6.01 1.92
CA TRP A 47 -7.90 6.78 2.07
C TRP A 47 -8.10 7.37 3.47
N GLY A 48 -7.28 6.96 4.44
CA GLY A 48 -7.31 7.48 5.80
C GLY A 48 -8.54 7.09 6.59
N ASN A 49 -9.20 5.99 6.24
CA ASN A 49 -10.38 5.55 6.97
C ASN A 49 -9.94 5.12 8.38
N GLU A 50 -10.52 5.77 9.40
CA GLU A 50 -10.19 5.58 10.81
C GLU A 50 -10.73 4.25 11.36
N SER A 51 -11.56 3.54 10.60
CA SER A 51 -12.22 2.31 11.05
C SER A 51 -11.24 1.15 11.17
N VAL A 52 -10.62 1.08 12.35
CA VAL A 52 -10.17 -0.12 13.06
C VAL A 52 -9.42 -1.11 12.19
N TYR A 53 -8.12 -0.88 11.97
CA TYR A 53 -7.23 -1.96 11.54
C TYR A 53 -7.21 -3.01 12.66
N ASN A 54 -7.88 -4.11 12.43
CA ASN A 54 -7.81 -5.27 13.31
C ASN A 54 -6.58 -6.09 12.94
N ALA A 55 -6.11 -6.92 13.86
CA ALA A 55 -5.05 -7.90 13.53
C ALA A 55 -5.42 -8.77 12.32
N GLU A 56 -6.71 -8.95 12.05
CA GLU A 56 -7.28 -9.69 10.92
C GLU A 56 -7.15 -8.98 9.56
N ASP A 57 -6.97 -7.65 9.53
CA ASP A 57 -6.68 -6.89 8.29
C ASP A 57 -5.24 -7.14 7.79
N PHE A 58 -4.46 -7.95 8.51
CA PHE A 58 -3.10 -8.29 8.14
C PHE A 58 -2.97 -9.80 8.05
N MET A 59 -2.38 -10.27 6.95
CA MET A 59 -2.08 -11.68 6.83
C MET A 59 -0.92 -11.99 7.77
N VAL A 60 -1.22 -12.67 8.89
CA VAL A 60 -0.21 -13.41 9.63
C VAL A 60 0.20 -14.59 8.76
N LEU A 61 1.20 -14.39 7.92
CA LEU A 61 1.79 -15.48 7.14
C LEU A 61 2.36 -16.53 8.12
N GLY A 62 1.65 -17.64 8.29
CA GLY A 62 2.15 -18.91 8.80
C GLY A 62 2.94 -18.87 10.12
N GLY A 63 2.24 -19.03 11.24
CA GLY A 63 2.78 -19.76 12.40
C GLY A 63 4.11 -19.27 13.00
N GLN A 64 4.21 -17.99 13.34
CA GLN A 64 4.95 -17.47 14.52
C GLN A 64 4.71 -15.95 14.58
N THR A 65 3.72 -15.56 15.36
CA THR A 65 3.11 -14.23 15.46
C THR A 65 3.99 -13.15 16.13
N ASN A 66 5.32 -13.23 16.06
CA ASN A 66 6.17 -12.36 16.88
C ASN A 66 7.09 -11.41 16.09
N GLU A 67 7.16 -11.49 14.76
CA GLU A 67 8.20 -10.78 14.00
C GLU A 67 7.66 -9.76 12.99
N LEU A 68 6.34 -9.68 12.77
CA LEU A 68 5.73 -8.67 11.90
C LEU A 68 4.91 -7.67 12.72
N SER A 69 5.21 -6.38 12.60
CA SER A 69 4.48 -5.32 13.30
C SER A 69 4.16 -4.14 12.40
N ILE A 70 3.03 -3.50 12.67
CA ILE A 70 2.54 -2.35 11.92
C ILE A 70 2.19 -1.27 12.92
N THR A 71 2.80 -0.10 12.75
CA THR A 71 2.56 1.07 13.59
C THR A 71 1.97 2.19 12.76
N PHE A 72 0.83 2.72 13.20
CA PHE A 72 0.17 3.85 12.58
C PHE A 72 0.42 5.10 13.41
N GLU A 73 0.83 6.19 12.75
CA GLU A 73 0.95 7.51 13.38
C GLU A 73 -0.06 8.47 12.76
N LYS A 74 -0.82 9.13 13.65
CA LYS A 74 -1.75 10.19 13.31
C LYS A 74 -1.00 11.52 13.16
N SER A 75 -1.57 12.42 12.37
CA SER A 75 -1.03 13.78 12.25
C SER A 75 -1.40 14.63 13.46
N ASN A 76 -0.53 15.57 13.83
CA ASN A 76 -0.83 16.55 14.88
C ASN A 76 -1.88 17.59 14.46
N GLU A 77 -2.09 17.79 13.16
CA GLU A 77 -2.98 18.84 12.62
C GLU A 77 -4.43 18.36 12.47
N ASN A 78 -4.64 17.05 12.34
CA ASN A 78 -5.94 16.44 12.16
C ASN A 78 -5.91 15.04 12.79
N GLU A 79 -6.40 14.95 14.03
CA GLU A 79 -6.32 13.73 14.87
C GLU A 79 -7.06 12.54 14.27
N ASN A 80 -7.94 12.77 13.30
CA ASN A 80 -8.75 11.71 12.67
C ASN A 80 -8.07 11.04 11.47
N LEU A 81 -6.91 11.55 11.02
CA LEU A 81 -6.23 11.07 9.81
C LEU A 81 -4.85 10.46 10.12
N ILE A 82 -4.68 9.19 9.75
CA ILE A 82 -3.41 8.46 9.87
C ILE A 82 -2.49 8.88 8.73
N ASN A 83 -1.40 9.59 9.01
CA ASN A 83 -0.49 10.09 7.97
C ASN A 83 0.74 9.22 7.75
N LYS A 84 1.01 8.26 8.63
CA LYS A 84 2.16 7.39 8.49
C LYS A 84 1.82 5.98 8.92
N ALA A 85 2.32 5.02 8.15
CA ALA A 85 2.33 3.62 8.51
C ALA A 85 3.77 3.12 8.44
N ILE A 86 4.23 2.46 9.51
CA ILE A 86 5.53 1.79 9.58
C ILE A 86 5.25 0.30 9.61
N PHE A 87 5.79 -0.42 8.65
CA PHE A 87 5.70 -1.86 8.54
C PHE A 87 7.08 -2.44 8.82
N LYS A 88 7.16 -3.33 9.81
CA LYS A 88 8.42 -3.91 10.25
C LYS A 88 8.33 -5.42 10.21
N ASP A 89 9.32 -6.03 9.58
CA ASP A 89 9.56 -7.46 9.53
C ASP A 89 10.91 -7.74 10.21
N GLU A 90 10.86 -8.24 11.44
CA GLU A 90 12.02 -8.60 12.24
C GLU A 90 12.72 -9.85 11.67
N THR A 91 11.99 -10.73 10.99
CA THR A 91 12.53 -11.95 10.35
C THR A 91 13.58 -11.59 9.31
N ASN A 92 13.22 -10.66 8.44
CA ASN A 92 14.08 -10.19 7.36
C ASN A 92 14.83 -8.90 7.72
N ARG A 93 14.63 -8.36 8.92
CA ARG A 93 15.13 -7.05 9.39
C ARG A 93 14.82 -5.93 8.41
N GLN A 94 13.61 -5.94 7.87
CA GLN A 94 13.13 -4.96 6.90
C GLN A 94 12.14 -4.01 7.56
N GLU A 95 12.26 -2.74 7.23
CA GLU A 95 11.30 -1.72 7.63
C GLU A 95 10.92 -0.88 6.42
N VAL A 96 9.62 -0.67 6.24
CA VAL A 96 9.08 0.21 5.21
C VAL A 96 8.14 1.20 5.87
N ALA A 97 8.43 2.48 5.70
CA ALA A 97 7.56 3.55 6.17
C ALA A 97 6.88 4.24 4.98
N ILE A 98 5.55 4.30 5.02
CA ILE A 98 4.77 5.11 4.08
C ILE A 98 4.35 6.38 4.82
N LEU A 99 4.78 7.53 4.31
CA LEU A 99 4.43 8.85 4.83
C LEU A 99 3.58 9.60 3.80
N LEU A 100 2.32 9.86 4.16
CA LEU A 100 1.40 10.66 3.38
C LEU A 100 1.67 12.15 3.64
N LYS A 101 2.17 12.84 2.61
CA LYS A 101 2.46 14.29 2.68
C LYS A 101 1.24 15.17 2.40
N SER A 102 0.29 14.68 1.62
CA SER A 102 -0.94 15.40 1.27
C SER A 102 -2.00 14.39 0.81
N ARG A 103 -3.27 14.73 1.04
CA ARG A 103 -4.42 14.06 0.44
C ARG A 103 -5.32 15.12 -0.18
N VAL A 104 -5.62 14.92 -1.44
CA VAL A 104 -6.51 15.80 -2.19
C VAL A 104 -7.64 14.93 -2.70
N HIS A 105 -8.82 15.13 -2.12
CA HIS A 105 -10.04 14.54 -2.66
C HIS A 105 -10.41 15.26 -3.97
N SER A 106 -10.81 14.49 -4.97
CA SER A 106 -11.33 15.02 -6.24
C SER A 106 -12.64 14.32 -6.54
N ASP A 107 -13.66 15.11 -6.88
CA ASP A 107 -14.95 14.62 -7.37
C ASP A 107 -14.92 14.36 -8.89
N ASP A 108 -13.80 14.65 -9.55
CA ASP A 108 -13.64 14.38 -10.97
C ASP A 108 -13.58 12.88 -11.20
N PHE A 109 -14.44 12.40 -12.10
CA PHE A 109 -14.39 11.01 -12.51
C PHE A 109 -13.13 10.77 -13.36
N ILE A 110 -12.21 9.99 -12.82
CA ILE A 110 -11.04 9.51 -13.55
C ILE A 110 -11.30 8.06 -13.97
N ASP A 111 -11.43 7.82 -15.27
CA ASP A 111 -11.47 6.46 -15.83
C ASP A 111 -10.06 5.87 -15.81
N LEU A 112 -9.68 5.34 -14.66
CA LEU A 112 -8.35 4.82 -14.43
C LEU A 112 -8.08 3.54 -15.22
N ASP A 113 -9.11 2.75 -15.58
CA ASP A 113 -8.97 1.59 -16.47
C ASP A 113 -8.57 2.04 -17.88
N LYS A 114 -9.21 3.10 -18.40
CA LYS A 114 -8.79 3.73 -19.65
C LYS A 114 -7.38 4.30 -19.57
N VAL A 115 -7.04 5.02 -18.49
CA VAL A 115 -5.67 5.56 -18.30
C VAL A 115 -4.65 4.44 -18.30
N TRP A 116 -4.91 3.37 -17.55
CA TRP A 116 -4.02 2.22 -17.49
C TRP A 116 -3.86 1.55 -18.86
N LYS A 117 -4.96 1.33 -19.60
CA LYS A 117 -4.96 0.78 -20.96
C LYS A 117 -4.21 1.66 -21.97
N LEU A 118 -4.29 2.98 -21.86
CA LEU A 118 -3.55 3.90 -22.73
C LEU A 118 -2.04 3.78 -22.52
N MET A 119 -1.60 3.42 -21.31
CA MET A 119 -0.19 3.13 -21.03
C MET A 119 0.21 1.70 -21.41
N LEU A 120 -0.75 0.85 -21.83
CA LEU A 120 -0.46 -0.48 -22.36
C LEU A 120 0.02 -0.45 -23.82
N ILE A 121 -0.24 0.65 -24.54
CA ILE A 121 0.17 0.95 -25.92
C ILE A 121 1.63 1.39 -25.95
#